data_AF-A0A7R9WYJ8-F1
#
_entry.id   AF-A0A7R9WYJ8-F1
#
_cell.length_a   1.000
_cell.length_b   1.000
_cell.length_c   1.000
_cell.angle_alpha   90.00
_cell.angle_beta   90.00
_cell.angle_gamma   90.00
#
_symmetry.space_group_name_H-M   'P 1'
#
loop_
_entity.id
_entity.type
_entity.pdbx_description
1 polymer ?
#
loop_
_entity_poly.entity_id
_entity_poly.type
_entity_poly.pdbx_seq_one_letter_code
_entity_poly.pdbx_strand_id
1 'polypeptide(L)'
;MWPKKNKKLVSLGGGGAVLEEIEGEEEDDSDDEEDIQQQISDAEKKEAKVRVDLDESMKAAQQLMEKSKSDTTNNLPTELLSQCNTEISNFGEQLDNATKSREELAAKLRRCRLKRRMRESNIKDVLGKLDAVENEIDLVFIMDATGSMGPYIDGAKQTIRKIVEKIKADGKGKDLRLGFVAYRDIDLGSDRYQVLDFVDDVSVFERFLEGVKPIRNNDRAEDMAVGIQKANELSWMHPTRVAFIVGDDACHGTEFHDHGKSGDNYPTGTPGINIVSELSKLRTNPWGGTMNVF
;
A
#
# COMPACT_ATOMS: atom_id res chain seq x y z
N MET A 1 25.43 0.36 10.09
CA MET A 1 24.21 0.04 10.86
C MET A 1 23.85 1.28 11.66
N TRP A 2 22.95 2.11 11.12
CA TRP A 2 22.48 3.38 11.69
C TRP A 2 20.95 3.35 11.55
N PRO A 3 20.14 3.78 12.54
CA PRO A 3 18.69 3.59 12.46
C PRO A 3 18.10 4.48 11.35
N LYS A 4 17.31 3.85 10.47
CA LYS A 4 16.54 4.46 9.39
C LYS A 4 15.42 5.33 9.99
N LYS A 5 15.17 6.51 9.44
CA LYS A 5 14.04 7.37 9.80
C LYS A 5 13.48 8.02 8.55
N ASN A 6 12.39 7.47 8.03
CA ASN A 6 11.59 8.12 6.99
C ASN A 6 10.38 8.78 7.64
N LYS A 7 10.23 10.09 7.43
CA LYS A 7 9.07 10.87 7.88
C LYS A 7 8.18 11.13 6.66
N LYS A 8 6.94 10.61 6.65
CA LYS A 8 5.88 11.08 5.75
C LYS A 8 4.97 12.07 6.46
N LEU A 9 4.59 13.15 5.78
CA LEU A 9 3.53 14.05 6.24
C LEU A 9 2.18 13.36 6.04
N VAL A 10 1.44 13.16 7.12
CA VAL A 10 0.02 12.77 7.07
C VAL A 10 -0.80 14.00 7.43
N SER A 11 -1.75 14.38 6.56
CA SER A 11 -2.68 15.47 6.87
C SER A 11 -3.80 14.96 7.77
N LEU A 12 -3.86 15.45 9.01
CA LEU A 12 -5.08 15.42 9.81
C LEU A 12 -5.60 16.86 9.91
N GLY A 13 -6.89 17.03 9.61
CA GLY A 13 -7.58 18.30 9.77
C GLY A 13 -7.61 18.70 11.24
N GLY A 14 -7.22 19.95 11.52
CA GLY A 14 -7.50 20.65 12.77
C GLY A 14 -6.49 20.43 13.89
N GLY A 15 -5.51 21.34 14.00
CA GLY A 15 -4.87 21.73 15.26
C GLY A 15 -4.00 20.68 15.96
N GLY A 16 -2.73 20.59 15.55
CA GLY A 16 -1.67 19.88 16.28
C GLY A 16 -1.15 18.66 15.53
N ALA A 17 -0.04 18.83 14.81
CA ALA A 17 0.66 17.72 14.19
C ALA A 17 1.33 16.84 15.27
N VAL A 18 0.81 15.63 15.47
CA VAL A 18 1.53 14.56 16.17
C VAL A 18 2.16 13.67 15.11
N LEU A 19 3.49 13.58 15.13
CA LEU A 19 4.27 12.65 14.30
C LEU A 19 4.10 11.25 14.89
N GLU A 20 3.33 10.39 14.22
CA GLU A 20 3.37 8.95 14.50
C GLU A 20 4.23 8.26 13.44
N GLU A 21 5.31 7.59 13.89
CA GLU A 21 6.22 6.82 13.05
C GLU A 21 5.50 5.54 12.59
N ILE A 22 5.17 5.43 11.29
CA ILE A 22 4.70 4.19 10.68
C ILE A 22 5.79 3.70 9.73
N GLU A 23 6.51 2.66 10.16
CA GLU A 23 7.44 1.90 9.33
C GLU A 23 6.63 1.13 8.26
N GLY A 24 6.83 1.48 6.99
CA GLY A 24 6.18 0.81 5.87
C GLY A 24 7.22 0.34 4.86
N GLU A 25 7.55 -0.95 4.90
CA GLU A 25 8.17 -1.64 3.77
C GLU A 25 7.09 -1.91 2.70
N GLU A 26 7.42 -1.60 1.44
CA GLU A 26 6.63 -1.88 0.24
C GLU A 26 6.46 -3.40 0.09
N GLU A 27 5.24 -3.92 0.26
CA GLU A 27 4.88 -5.30 -0.07
C GLU A 27 3.54 -5.34 -0.80
N ASP A 28 3.52 -6.14 -1.86
CA ASP A 28 2.46 -6.40 -2.84
C ASP A 28 1.04 -6.44 -2.24
N ASP A 29 0.12 -5.63 -2.77
CA ASP A 29 -1.32 -5.74 -2.45
C ASP A 29 -2.00 -6.96 -3.13
N SER A 30 -1.23 -7.99 -3.51
CA SER A 30 -1.74 -9.24 -4.11
C SER A 30 -2.01 -10.35 -3.10
N ASP A 31 -1.63 -10.17 -1.83
CA ASP A 31 -1.86 -11.18 -0.81
C ASP A 31 -3.30 -11.11 -0.28
N ASP A 32 -4.15 -12.01 -0.77
CA ASP A 32 -5.47 -12.26 -0.20
C ASP A 32 -5.31 -12.54 1.30
N GLU A 33 -6.05 -11.80 2.15
CA GLU A 33 -5.96 -11.93 3.62
C GLU A 33 -6.15 -13.40 4.06
N GLU A 34 -6.98 -14.13 3.32
CA GLU A 34 -7.26 -15.55 3.49
C GLU A 34 -6.03 -16.43 3.20
N ASP A 35 -5.23 -16.10 2.18
CA ASP A 35 -3.98 -16.80 1.86
C ASP A 35 -2.92 -16.54 2.93
N ILE A 36 -2.76 -15.29 3.40
CA ILE A 36 -1.84 -14.99 4.52
C ILE A 36 -2.26 -15.75 5.78
N GLN A 37 -3.57 -15.81 6.08
CA GLN A 37 -4.09 -16.58 7.22
C GLN A 37 -3.79 -18.07 7.07
N GLN A 38 -3.92 -18.62 5.87
CA GLN A 38 -3.59 -20.01 5.58
C GLN A 38 -2.09 -20.28 5.78
N GLN A 39 -1.23 -19.40 5.26
CA GLN A 39 0.23 -19.48 5.45
C GLN A 39 0.63 -19.43 6.92
N ILE A 40 0.00 -18.56 7.72
CA ILE A 40 0.21 -18.50 9.18
C ILE A 40 -0.20 -19.82 9.84
N SER A 41 -1.37 -20.37 9.48
CA SER A 41 -1.84 -21.66 10.01
C SER A 41 -0.86 -22.80 9.73
N ASP A 42 -0.29 -22.82 8.53
CA ASP A 42 0.67 -23.86 8.14
C ASP A 42 2.04 -23.66 8.80
N ALA A 43 2.47 -22.40 8.98
CA ALA A 43 3.66 -22.07 9.76
C ALA A 43 3.52 -22.48 11.24
N GLU A 44 2.35 -22.26 11.85
CA GLU A 44 2.06 -22.68 13.23
C GLU A 44 2.12 -24.20 13.40
N LYS A 45 1.54 -24.96 12.47
CA LYS A 45 1.64 -26.43 12.47
C LYS A 45 3.09 -26.89 12.34
N LYS A 46 3.88 -26.24 11.49
CA LYS A 46 5.30 -26.55 11.30
C LYS A 46 6.11 -26.25 12.55
N GLU A 47 5.92 -25.08 13.16
CA GLU A 47 6.57 -24.69 14.43
C GLU A 47 6.22 -25.69 15.55
N ALA A 48 4.93 -26.03 15.69
CA ALA A 48 4.48 -27.00 16.69
C ALA A 48 5.14 -28.37 16.51
N LYS A 49 5.27 -28.85 15.26
CA LYS A 49 5.96 -30.10 14.97
C LYS A 49 7.43 -30.07 15.40
N VAL A 50 8.17 -29.02 15.04
CA VAL A 50 9.59 -28.87 15.42
C VAL A 50 9.75 -28.81 16.95
N ARG A 51 8.81 -28.17 17.67
CA ARG A 51 8.82 -28.19 19.14
C ARG A 51 8.67 -29.59 19.73
N VAL A 52 7.78 -30.42 19.16
CA VAL A 52 7.61 -31.81 19.60
C VAL A 52 8.89 -32.60 19.36
N ASP A 53 9.46 -32.51 18.16
CA ASP A 53 10.70 -33.22 17.80
C ASP A 53 11.87 -32.80 18.72
N LEU A 54 11.99 -31.50 19.04
CA LEU A 54 12.99 -30.97 19.97
C LEU A 54 12.82 -31.53 21.41
N ASP A 55 11.59 -31.59 21.92
CA ASP A 55 11.29 -32.11 23.26
C ASP A 55 11.59 -33.62 23.36
N GLU A 56 11.31 -34.38 22.29
CA GLU A 56 11.68 -35.79 22.19
C GLU A 56 13.21 -35.99 22.21
N SER A 57 13.97 -35.24 21.42
CA SER A 57 15.43 -35.29 21.44
C SER A 57 16.03 -34.88 22.79
N MET A 58 15.47 -33.86 23.45
CA MET A 58 15.88 -33.45 24.79
C MET A 58 15.65 -34.54 25.83
N LYS A 59 14.50 -35.23 25.79
CA LYS A 59 14.21 -36.36 26.67
C LYS A 59 15.17 -37.53 26.44
N ALA A 60 15.49 -37.84 25.18
CA ALA A 60 16.46 -38.88 24.84
C ALA A 60 17.86 -38.56 25.41
N ALA A 61 18.31 -37.31 25.27
CA ALA A 61 19.59 -36.86 25.83
C ALA A 61 19.62 -36.96 27.38
N GLN A 62 18.53 -36.58 28.06
CA GLN A 62 18.42 -36.72 29.52
C GLN A 62 18.53 -38.17 29.99
N GLN A 63 17.83 -39.10 29.31
CA GLN A 63 17.90 -40.53 29.64
C GLN A 63 19.32 -41.10 29.44
N LEU A 64 20.03 -40.66 28.40
CA LEU A 64 21.41 -41.05 28.15
C LEU A 64 22.37 -40.52 29.23
N MET A 65 22.21 -39.26 29.66
CA MET A 65 22.99 -38.69 30.77
C MET A 65 22.75 -39.42 32.10
N GLU A 66 21.54 -39.91 32.34
CA GLU A 66 21.22 -40.66 33.55
C GLU A 66 21.85 -42.06 33.55
N LYS A 67 21.83 -42.74 32.40
CA LYS A 67 22.53 -44.02 32.21
C LYS A 67 24.05 -43.89 32.30
N SER A 68 24.64 -42.79 31.82
CA SER A 68 26.09 -42.58 31.92
C SER A 68 26.57 -42.35 33.36
N LYS A 69 25.68 -41.96 34.29
CA LYS A 69 26.02 -41.84 35.72
C LYS A 69 26.13 -43.20 36.43
N SER A 70 25.53 -44.26 35.88
CA SER A 70 25.55 -45.60 36.48
C SER A 70 26.64 -46.53 35.95
N ASP A 71 27.17 -46.30 34.73
CA ASP A 71 28.17 -47.18 34.09
C ASP A 71 29.53 -46.48 33.91
N THR A 72 30.51 -46.83 34.73
CA THR A 72 31.86 -46.20 34.76
C THR A 72 32.87 -46.76 33.75
N THR A 73 32.48 -47.70 32.87
CA THR A 73 33.44 -48.53 32.11
C THR A 73 33.34 -48.46 30.58
N ASN A 74 32.47 -47.63 29.97
CA ASN A 74 32.26 -47.63 28.51
C ASN A 74 32.36 -46.23 27.86
N ASN A 75 33.02 -46.15 26.68
CA ASN A 75 33.15 -44.94 25.83
C ASN A 75 31.94 -44.67 24.91
N LEU A 76 31.04 -45.65 24.73
CA LEU A 76 29.87 -45.57 23.84
C LEU A 76 28.80 -44.50 24.23
N PRO A 77 28.57 -44.17 25.52
CA PRO A 77 27.61 -43.13 25.93
C PRO A 77 28.00 -41.72 25.49
N THR A 78 29.30 -41.42 25.39
CA THR A 78 29.80 -40.08 25.08
C THR A 78 29.52 -39.67 23.63
N GLU A 79 29.66 -40.61 22.69
CA GLU A 79 29.45 -40.34 21.26
C GLU A 79 27.97 -40.18 20.92
N LEU A 80 27.09 -40.99 21.53
CA LEU A 80 25.64 -40.84 21.42
C LEU A 80 25.13 -39.53 22.04
N LEU A 81 25.71 -39.12 23.19
CA LEU A 81 25.40 -37.82 23.80
C LEU A 81 25.82 -36.65 22.91
N SER A 82 27.00 -36.75 22.26
CA SER A 82 27.44 -35.74 21.30
C SER A 82 26.47 -35.62 20.12
N GLN A 83 26.01 -36.75 19.58
CA GLN A 83 25.04 -36.78 18.48
C GLN A 83 23.70 -36.14 18.89
N CYS A 84 23.14 -36.51 20.04
CA CYS A 84 21.93 -35.89 20.58
C CYS A 84 22.08 -34.37 20.78
N ASN A 85 23.24 -33.91 21.28
CA ASN A 85 23.47 -32.46 21.46
C ASN A 85 23.51 -31.71 20.12
N THR A 86 24.09 -32.31 19.07
CA THR A 86 24.07 -31.74 17.72
C THR A 86 22.65 -31.69 17.15
N GLU A 87 21.85 -32.74 17.32
CA GLU A 87 20.45 -32.78 16.89
C GLU A 87 19.60 -31.72 17.60
N ILE A 88 19.73 -31.60 18.93
CA ILE A 88 19.04 -30.57 19.73
C ILE A 88 19.40 -29.17 19.24
N SER A 89 20.67 -28.92 18.94
CA SER A 89 21.11 -27.62 18.39
C SER A 89 20.46 -27.32 17.04
N ASN A 90 20.40 -28.32 16.14
CA ASN A 90 19.78 -28.17 14.82
C ASN A 90 18.27 -27.91 14.93
N PHE A 91 17.57 -28.63 15.80
CA PHE A 91 16.14 -28.40 16.04
C PHE A 91 15.88 -27.03 16.68
N GLY A 92 16.76 -26.57 17.58
CA GLY A 92 16.71 -25.22 18.14
C GLY A 92 16.79 -24.14 17.05
N GLU A 93 17.74 -24.28 16.11
CA GLU A 93 17.86 -23.35 14.98
C GLU A 93 16.65 -23.40 14.04
N GLN A 94 16.11 -24.60 13.78
CA GLN A 94 14.88 -24.76 12.99
C GLN A 94 13.68 -24.08 13.66
N LEU A 95 13.57 -24.18 14.99
CA LEU A 95 12.50 -23.57 15.76
C LEU A 95 12.60 -22.05 15.73
N ASP A 96 13.80 -21.50 15.92
CA ASP A 96 14.04 -20.05 15.82
C ASP A 96 13.66 -19.51 14.44
N ASN A 97 14.05 -20.20 13.37
CA ASN A 97 13.72 -19.80 12.00
C ASN A 97 12.22 -19.90 11.70
N ALA A 98 11.56 -20.96 12.18
CA ALA A 98 10.10 -21.13 12.05
C ALA A 98 9.33 -20.03 12.80
N THR A 99 9.78 -19.70 14.03
CA THR A 99 9.18 -18.64 14.85
C THR A 99 9.30 -17.29 14.17
N LYS A 100 10.49 -16.93 13.64
CA LYS A 100 10.71 -15.69 12.89
C LYS A 100 9.81 -15.59 11.66
N SER A 101 9.73 -16.66 10.87
CA SER A 101 8.88 -16.69 9.67
C SER A 101 7.38 -16.52 10.01
N ARG A 102 6.91 -17.14 11.10
CA ARG A 102 5.53 -16.94 11.58
C ARG A 102 5.29 -15.50 12.04
N GLU A 103 6.24 -14.90 12.76
CA GLU A 103 6.14 -13.51 13.21
C GLU A 103 6.12 -12.52 12.04
N GLU A 104 6.93 -12.75 11.00
CA GLU A 104 6.93 -11.97 9.76
C GLU A 104 5.57 -12.06 9.05
N LEU A 105 5.01 -13.26 8.89
CA LEU A 105 3.67 -13.44 8.32
C LEU A 105 2.57 -12.77 9.17
N ALA A 106 2.67 -12.87 10.50
CA ALA A 106 1.74 -12.21 11.40
C ALA A 106 1.84 -10.67 11.33
N ALA A 107 3.06 -10.13 11.14
CA ALA A 107 3.27 -8.71 10.90
C ALA A 107 2.69 -8.28 9.54
N LYS A 108 2.90 -9.09 8.49
CA LYS A 108 2.32 -8.90 7.15
C LYS A 108 0.79 -8.83 7.21
N LEU A 109 0.14 -9.75 7.93
CA LEU A 109 -1.31 -9.74 8.15
C LEU A 109 -1.79 -8.46 8.88
N ARG A 110 -1.07 -8.01 9.90
CA ARG A 110 -1.40 -6.76 10.62
C ARG A 110 -1.32 -5.55 9.69
N ARG A 111 -0.27 -5.46 8.86
CA ARG A 111 -0.11 -4.40 7.85
C ARG A 111 -1.25 -4.43 6.84
N CYS A 112 -1.57 -5.60 6.29
CA CYS A 112 -2.67 -5.79 5.33
C CYS A 112 -4.02 -5.30 5.92
N ARG A 113 -4.34 -5.72 7.16
CA ARG A 113 -5.57 -5.28 7.86
C ARG A 113 -5.59 -3.78 8.14
N LEU A 114 -4.46 -3.19 8.51
CA LEU A 114 -4.38 -1.75 8.78
C LEU A 114 -4.58 -0.94 7.49
N LYS A 115 -3.89 -1.29 6.40
CA LYS A 115 -4.09 -0.71 5.06
C LYS A 115 -5.57 -0.77 4.66
N ARG A 116 -6.21 -1.94 4.83
CA ARG A 116 -7.63 -2.13 4.51
C ARG A 116 -8.54 -1.25 5.36
N ARG A 117 -8.34 -1.20 6.68
CA ARG A 117 -9.13 -0.34 7.58
C ARG A 117 -8.99 1.14 7.24
N MET A 118 -7.78 1.59 6.93
CA MET A 118 -7.53 2.97 6.50
C MET A 118 -8.28 3.27 5.21
N ARG A 119 -8.25 2.36 4.23
CA ARG A 119 -9.02 2.49 2.97
C ARG A 119 -10.52 2.57 3.22
N GLU A 120 -11.06 1.70 4.08
CA GLU A 120 -12.48 1.69 4.45
C GLU A 120 -12.89 2.95 5.24
N SER A 121 -12.04 3.45 6.13
CA SER A 121 -12.27 4.69 6.88
C SER A 121 -12.24 5.88 5.93
N ASN A 122 -11.23 5.99 5.07
CA ASN A 122 -11.13 7.08 4.10
C ASN A 122 -12.35 7.10 3.17
N ILE A 123 -12.80 5.94 2.69
CA ILE A 123 -14.04 5.86 1.88
C ILE A 123 -15.25 6.34 2.69
N LYS A 124 -15.40 5.92 3.95
CA LYS A 124 -16.51 6.39 4.80
C LYS A 124 -16.45 7.89 5.06
N ASP A 125 -15.25 8.44 5.27
CA ASP A 125 -15.04 9.87 5.51
C ASP A 125 -15.34 10.68 4.25
N VAL A 126 -14.98 10.17 3.06
CA VAL A 126 -15.38 10.80 1.79
C VAL A 126 -16.89 10.82 1.67
N LEU A 127 -17.55 9.68 1.89
CA LEU A 127 -19.00 9.59 1.81
C LEU A 127 -19.69 10.48 2.84
N GLY A 128 -19.21 10.51 4.09
CA GLY A 128 -19.74 11.38 5.13
C GLY A 128 -19.56 12.86 4.84
N LYS A 129 -18.49 13.26 4.14
CA LYS A 129 -18.34 14.63 3.63
C LYS A 129 -19.27 14.93 2.45
N LEU A 130 -19.56 13.93 1.61
CA LEU A 130 -20.55 14.02 0.53
C LEU A 130 -22.00 14.09 1.05
N ASP A 131 -22.28 13.54 2.23
CA ASP A 131 -23.60 13.61 2.89
C ASP A 131 -24.01 15.04 3.25
N ALA A 132 -23.04 15.94 3.39
CA ALA A 132 -23.25 17.32 3.78
C ALA A 132 -23.50 18.27 2.59
N VAL A 133 -23.52 17.77 1.34
CA VAL A 133 -23.42 18.63 0.15
C VAL A 133 -24.60 18.51 -0.82
N GLU A 134 -24.79 19.60 -1.57
CA GLU A 134 -25.86 19.82 -2.54
C GLU A 134 -25.84 18.82 -3.71
N ASN A 135 -26.94 18.78 -4.48
CA ASN A 135 -27.22 17.81 -5.55
C ASN A 135 -26.28 17.87 -6.78
N GLU A 136 -25.29 18.76 -6.79
CA GLU A 136 -24.43 19.09 -7.93
C GLU A 136 -22.96 18.80 -7.56
N ILE A 137 -22.35 17.81 -8.21
CA ILE A 137 -21.04 17.27 -7.83
C ILE A 137 -20.13 17.10 -9.04
N ASP A 138 -18.93 17.67 -8.95
CA ASP A 138 -17.80 17.34 -9.80
C ASP A 138 -16.87 16.37 -9.08
N LEU A 139 -16.72 15.18 -9.65
CA LEU A 139 -15.86 14.12 -9.12
C LEU A 139 -14.75 13.78 -10.14
N VAL A 140 -13.49 13.96 -9.75
CA VAL A 140 -12.33 13.60 -10.57
C VAL A 140 -11.49 12.52 -9.90
N PHE A 141 -10.95 11.61 -10.72
CA PHE A 141 -9.91 10.66 -10.32
C PHE A 141 -8.61 11.01 -11.05
N ILE A 142 -7.55 11.24 -10.29
CA ILE A 142 -6.19 11.51 -10.76
C ILE A 142 -5.38 10.26 -10.44
N MET A 143 -5.21 9.39 -11.43
CA MET A 143 -4.70 8.04 -11.22
C MET A 143 -3.38 7.83 -11.94
N ASP A 144 -2.44 7.25 -11.22
CA ASP A 144 -1.23 6.67 -11.77
C ASP A 144 -1.55 5.54 -12.75
N ALA A 145 -0.94 5.58 -13.93
CA ALA A 145 -1.04 4.55 -14.95
C ALA A 145 0.35 4.12 -15.46
N THR A 146 1.37 4.11 -14.60
CA THR A 146 2.70 3.58 -14.91
C THR A 146 2.75 2.06 -14.79
N GLY A 147 3.93 1.49 -15.07
CA GLY A 147 4.12 0.05 -15.14
C GLY A 147 3.98 -0.63 -13.77
N SER A 148 4.37 0.06 -12.69
CA SER A 148 4.25 -0.41 -11.30
C SER A 148 2.80 -0.69 -10.93
N MET A 149 1.87 0.16 -11.39
CA MET A 149 0.43 0.01 -11.20
C MET A 149 -0.19 -1.23 -11.85
N GLY A 150 0.56 -2.00 -12.66
CA GLY A 150 0.08 -3.17 -13.38
C GLY A 150 -0.78 -4.15 -12.55
N PRO A 151 -0.31 -4.62 -11.38
CA PRO A 151 -1.08 -5.50 -10.50
C PRO A 151 -2.29 -4.81 -9.84
N TYR A 152 -2.27 -3.49 -9.72
CA TYR A 152 -3.23 -2.72 -8.91
C TYR A 152 -4.34 -2.05 -9.72
N ILE A 153 -4.09 -1.79 -11.02
CA ILE A 153 -4.91 -0.89 -11.83
C ILE A 153 -6.36 -1.39 -11.97
N ASP A 154 -6.57 -2.70 -12.13
CA ASP A 154 -7.92 -3.25 -12.25
C ASP A 154 -8.69 -3.17 -10.92
N GLY A 155 -8.01 -3.38 -9.78
CA GLY A 155 -8.58 -3.18 -8.45
C GLY A 155 -8.91 -1.71 -8.16
N ALA A 156 -8.06 -0.77 -8.62
CA ALA A 156 -8.32 0.66 -8.56
C ALA A 156 -9.57 1.03 -9.36
N LYS A 157 -9.67 0.58 -10.63
CA LYS A 157 -10.86 0.79 -11.47
C LYS A 157 -12.14 0.24 -10.85
N GLN A 158 -12.09 -0.97 -10.27
CA GLN A 158 -13.25 -1.54 -9.56
C GLN A 158 -13.66 -0.70 -8.34
N THR A 159 -12.69 -0.13 -7.62
CA THR A 159 -12.98 0.76 -6.48
C THR A 159 -13.64 2.05 -6.95
N ILE A 160 -13.14 2.64 -8.05
CA ILE A 160 -13.72 3.82 -8.68
C ILE A 160 -15.19 3.58 -9.07
N ARG A 161 -15.48 2.43 -9.72
CA ARG A 161 -16.85 2.03 -10.05
C ARG A 161 -17.75 1.98 -8.83
N LYS A 162 -17.30 1.33 -7.75
CA LYS A 162 -18.06 1.24 -6.49
C LYS A 162 -18.35 2.60 -5.87
N ILE A 163 -17.41 3.56 -5.97
CA ILE A 163 -17.63 4.94 -5.50
C ILE A 163 -18.72 5.61 -6.33
N VAL A 164 -18.65 5.53 -7.66
CA VAL A 164 -19.64 6.13 -8.57
C VAL A 164 -21.02 5.51 -8.37
N GLU A 165 -21.10 4.17 -8.31
CA GLU A 165 -22.34 3.43 -8.05
C GLU A 165 -22.96 3.84 -6.71
N LYS A 166 -22.13 3.98 -5.67
CA LYS A 166 -22.61 4.34 -4.34
C LYS A 166 -23.17 5.76 -4.28
N ILE A 167 -22.48 6.73 -4.89
CA ILE A 167 -22.97 8.12 -4.96
C ILE A 167 -24.36 8.15 -5.60
N LYS A 168 -24.53 7.44 -6.73
CA LYS A 168 -25.81 7.32 -7.41
C LYS A 168 -26.88 6.62 -6.58
N ALA A 169 -26.54 5.49 -5.94
CA ALA A 169 -27.48 4.69 -5.15
C ALA A 169 -28.02 5.46 -3.93
N ASP A 170 -27.19 6.30 -3.32
CA ASP A 170 -27.58 7.13 -2.18
C ASP A 170 -28.50 8.31 -2.57
N GLY A 171 -28.83 8.46 -3.87
CA GLY A 171 -29.65 9.57 -4.38
C GLY A 171 -28.95 10.93 -4.30
N LYS A 172 -27.62 10.92 -4.08
CA LYS A 172 -26.75 12.09 -4.04
C LYS A 172 -26.21 12.35 -5.45
N GLY A 173 -25.96 13.61 -5.78
CA GLY A 173 -25.47 13.99 -7.12
C GLY A 173 -26.53 13.77 -8.21
N LYS A 174 -27.68 14.47 -8.12
CA LYS A 174 -28.66 14.53 -9.22
C LYS A 174 -28.01 15.04 -10.51
N ASP A 175 -27.01 15.90 -10.37
CA ASP A 175 -26.12 16.35 -11.43
C ASP A 175 -24.69 15.97 -11.03
N LEU A 176 -24.30 14.74 -11.39
CA LEU A 176 -22.96 14.20 -11.16
C LEU A 176 -22.18 14.27 -12.47
N ARG A 177 -21.06 14.99 -12.45
CA ARG A 177 -20.11 15.00 -13.56
C ARG A 177 -18.81 14.31 -13.13
N LEU A 178 -18.32 13.43 -13.99
CA LEU A 178 -17.15 12.60 -13.77
C LEU A 178 -16.01 13.05 -14.67
N GLY A 179 -14.85 13.32 -14.07
CA GLY A 179 -13.60 13.60 -14.77
C GLY A 179 -12.55 12.53 -14.46
N PHE A 180 -11.56 12.39 -15.34
CA PHE A 180 -10.44 11.48 -15.12
C PHE A 180 -9.14 12.03 -15.67
N VAL A 181 -8.06 11.88 -14.92
CA VAL A 181 -6.70 12.13 -15.38
C VAL A 181 -5.87 10.89 -15.09
N ALA A 182 -5.41 10.20 -16.14
CA ALA A 182 -4.35 9.21 -16.00
C ALA A 182 -3.01 9.93 -16.16
N TYR A 183 -2.15 9.93 -15.16
CA TYR A 183 -0.78 10.44 -15.28
C TYR A 183 0.21 9.28 -15.28
N ARG A 184 1.39 9.53 -15.86
CA ARG A 184 2.48 8.57 -15.89
C ARG A 184 3.79 9.27 -15.59
N ASP A 185 4.84 8.98 -16.35
CA ASP A 185 6.16 9.57 -16.21
C ASP A 185 6.48 10.55 -17.35
N ILE A 186 7.39 11.49 -17.09
CA ILE A 186 7.83 12.58 -17.97
C ILE A 186 8.40 12.05 -19.28
N ASP A 187 9.09 10.91 -19.25
CA ASP A 187 9.80 10.33 -20.38
C ASP A 187 8.90 9.61 -21.40
N LEU A 188 7.61 9.45 -21.11
CA LEU A 188 6.64 8.74 -21.96
C LEU A 188 6.01 9.59 -23.08
N GLY A 189 6.49 10.81 -23.30
CA GLY A 189 6.11 11.63 -24.45
C GLY A 189 4.60 11.86 -24.57
N SER A 190 3.98 11.40 -25.66
CA SER A 190 2.53 11.53 -25.87
C SER A 190 1.70 10.69 -24.89
N ASP A 191 2.29 9.65 -24.30
CA ASP A 191 1.64 8.78 -23.33
C ASP A 191 1.84 9.26 -21.88
N ARG A 192 2.50 10.40 -21.66
CA ARG A 192 2.74 10.99 -20.32
C ARG A 192 1.45 11.18 -19.52
N TYR A 193 0.32 11.46 -20.17
CA TYR A 193 -0.98 11.54 -19.52
C TYR A 193 -2.15 11.30 -20.49
N GLN A 194 -3.32 10.98 -19.96
CA GLN A 194 -4.60 10.95 -20.68
C GLN A 194 -5.65 11.68 -19.85
N VAL A 195 -6.51 12.48 -20.50
CA VAL A 195 -7.51 13.30 -19.82
C VAL A 195 -8.89 13.02 -20.39
N LEU A 196 -9.85 12.78 -19.49
CA LEU A 196 -11.28 12.88 -19.74
C LEU A 196 -11.79 14.09 -18.96
N ASP A 197 -12.24 15.11 -19.69
CA ASP A 197 -12.95 16.23 -19.09
C ASP A 197 -14.31 15.78 -18.54
N PHE A 198 -14.94 16.63 -17.72
CA PHE A 198 -16.19 16.29 -17.04
C PHE A 198 -17.30 15.84 -18.00
N VAL A 199 -17.81 14.63 -17.76
CA VAL A 199 -18.98 14.05 -18.46
C VAL A 199 -20.06 13.65 -17.47
N ASP A 200 -21.31 13.77 -17.87
CA ASP A 200 -22.50 13.33 -17.13
C ASP A 200 -22.93 11.89 -17.51
N ASP A 201 -22.60 11.43 -18.72
CA ASP A 201 -22.81 10.05 -19.15
C ASP A 201 -21.73 9.12 -18.57
N VAL A 202 -22.14 8.36 -17.55
CA VAL A 202 -21.28 7.34 -16.91
C VAL A 202 -20.80 6.28 -17.89
N SER A 203 -21.53 5.97 -18.96
CA SER A 203 -21.07 5.02 -19.97
C SER A 203 -19.85 5.55 -20.74
N VAL A 204 -19.75 6.88 -20.93
CA VAL A 204 -18.56 7.52 -21.53
C VAL A 204 -17.39 7.40 -20.56
N PHE A 205 -17.61 7.70 -19.29
CA PHE A 205 -16.61 7.56 -18.24
C PHE A 205 -16.08 6.12 -18.11
N GLU A 206 -16.97 5.13 -18.08
CA GLU A 206 -16.60 3.71 -17.97
C GLU A 206 -15.75 3.24 -19.17
N ARG A 207 -16.10 3.64 -20.40
CA ARG A 207 -15.31 3.31 -21.58
C ARG A 207 -13.90 3.92 -21.52
N PHE A 208 -13.79 5.16 -21.05
CA PHE A 208 -12.48 5.79 -20.85
C PHE A 208 -11.68 5.02 -19.79
N LEU A 209 -12.30 4.72 -18.64
CA LEU A 209 -11.70 4.00 -17.53
C LEU A 209 -11.18 2.62 -17.96
N GLU A 210 -11.94 1.88 -18.78
CA GLU A 210 -11.51 0.60 -19.36
C GLU A 210 -10.27 0.73 -20.25
N GLY A 211 -10.18 1.84 -21.01
CA GLY A 211 -9.09 2.16 -21.92
C GLY A 211 -7.77 2.51 -21.23
N VAL A 212 -7.78 2.92 -19.97
CA VAL A 212 -6.54 3.25 -19.23
C VAL A 212 -5.69 2.00 -19.04
N LYS A 213 -4.44 2.00 -19.49
CA LYS A 213 -3.50 0.87 -19.34
C LYS A 213 -2.20 1.32 -18.68
N PRO A 214 -1.57 0.44 -17.87
CA PRO A 214 -0.27 0.69 -17.28
C PRO A 214 0.81 0.72 -18.36
N ILE A 215 1.73 1.68 -18.30
CA ILE A 215 2.85 1.81 -19.24
C ILE A 215 4.15 1.91 -18.45
N ARG A 216 5.12 1.04 -18.76
CA ARG A 216 6.44 1.04 -18.11
C ARG A 216 7.22 2.32 -18.42
N ASN A 217 7.94 2.79 -17.41
CA ASN A 217 8.84 3.94 -17.38
C ASN A 217 10.26 3.52 -16.93
N ASN A 218 11.15 4.50 -16.73
CA ASN A 218 12.59 4.28 -16.52
C ASN A 218 13.11 4.63 -15.10
N ASP A 219 12.26 5.06 -14.17
CA ASP A 219 12.57 5.23 -12.75
C ASP A 219 11.40 4.83 -11.84
N ARG A 220 11.51 5.08 -10.53
CA ARG A 220 10.47 4.74 -9.54
C ARG A 220 9.53 5.91 -9.27
N ALA A 221 10.07 7.12 -9.22
CA ALA A 221 9.27 8.31 -9.00
C ALA A 221 8.42 8.63 -10.24
N GLU A 222 7.22 9.18 -10.01
CA GLU A 222 6.22 9.39 -11.06
C GLU A 222 5.81 10.86 -11.22
N ASP A 223 5.28 11.22 -12.39
CA ASP A 223 4.92 12.60 -12.72
C ASP A 223 3.54 13.01 -12.21
N MET A 224 3.29 12.81 -10.92
CA MET A 224 2.04 13.23 -10.28
C MET A 224 1.76 14.73 -10.47
N ALA A 225 2.80 15.56 -10.61
CA ALA A 225 2.68 16.99 -10.82
C ALA A 225 1.90 17.31 -12.11
N VAL A 226 2.16 16.60 -13.22
CA VAL A 226 1.39 16.79 -14.46
C VAL A 226 -0.05 16.31 -14.28
N GLY A 227 -0.28 15.23 -13.53
CA GLY A 227 -1.62 14.76 -13.22
C GLY A 227 -2.47 15.82 -12.51
N ILE A 228 -1.90 16.45 -11.48
CA ILE A 228 -2.58 17.50 -10.71
C ILE A 228 -2.74 18.78 -11.54
N GLN A 229 -1.74 19.16 -12.34
CA GLN A 229 -1.87 20.29 -13.27
C GLN A 229 -3.02 20.08 -14.25
N LYS A 230 -3.11 18.89 -14.87
CA LYS A 230 -4.19 18.56 -15.80
C LYS A 230 -5.55 18.54 -15.11
N ALA A 231 -5.60 18.12 -13.84
CA ALA A 231 -6.82 18.21 -13.05
C ALA A 231 -7.26 19.66 -12.79
N ASN A 232 -6.32 20.59 -12.56
CA ASN A 232 -6.61 22.02 -12.43
C ASN A 232 -7.15 22.65 -13.73
N GLU A 233 -6.84 22.06 -14.88
CA GLU A 233 -7.27 22.54 -16.21
C GLU A 233 -8.66 22.03 -16.63
N LEU A 234 -9.26 21.09 -15.88
CA LEU A 234 -10.59 20.56 -16.17
C LEU A 234 -11.69 21.63 -16.06
N SER A 235 -12.82 21.39 -16.72
CA SER A 235 -13.96 22.29 -16.77
C SER A 235 -14.85 22.27 -15.51
N TRP A 236 -14.23 22.44 -14.33
CA TRP A 236 -14.91 22.49 -13.03
C TRP A 236 -16.05 23.52 -13.02
N MET A 237 -17.25 23.08 -12.67
CA MET A 237 -18.49 23.87 -12.70
C MET A 237 -19.22 23.82 -11.36
N HIS A 238 -19.31 22.66 -10.73
CA HIS A 238 -20.17 22.46 -9.57
C HIS A 238 -19.54 22.98 -8.27
N PRO A 239 -20.39 23.36 -7.27
CA PRO A 239 -19.93 23.86 -5.98
C PRO A 239 -19.31 22.77 -5.11
N THR A 240 -19.74 21.52 -5.27
CA THR A 240 -19.16 20.35 -4.61
C THR A 240 -18.10 19.74 -5.51
N ARG A 241 -16.85 19.82 -5.08
CA ARG A 241 -15.72 19.30 -5.84
C ARG A 241 -15.00 18.24 -5.04
N VAL A 242 -14.75 17.10 -5.67
CA VAL A 242 -14.01 15.99 -5.08
C VAL A 242 -12.95 15.52 -6.05
N ALA A 243 -11.72 15.41 -5.55
CA ALA A 243 -10.61 14.81 -6.26
C ALA A 243 -10.03 13.66 -5.44
N PHE A 244 -9.83 12.52 -6.09
CA PHE A 244 -9.06 11.40 -5.55
C PHE A 244 -7.73 11.32 -6.29
N ILE A 245 -6.62 11.31 -5.55
CA ILE A 245 -5.29 11.02 -6.08
C ILE A 245 -4.97 9.55 -5.76
N VAL A 246 -4.66 8.78 -6.79
CA VAL A 246 -4.46 7.33 -6.68
C VAL A 246 -3.12 6.99 -7.31
N GLY A 247 -2.20 6.39 -6.55
CA GLY A 247 -0.91 5.93 -7.06
C GLY A 247 -0.22 4.98 -6.08
N ASP A 248 0.78 4.24 -6.56
CA ASP A 248 1.53 3.26 -5.78
C ASP A 248 2.97 3.69 -5.45
N ASP A 249 3.52 4.70 -6.14
CA ASP A 249 4.84 5.28 -5.85
C ASP A 249 4.80 6.81 -5.61
N ALA A 250 5.94 7.38 -5.20
CA ALA A 250 6.09 8.79 -4.89
C ALA A 250 6.21 9.66 -6.15
N CYS A 251 6.02 10.97 -6.00
CA CYS A 251 6.22 11.94 -7.08
C CYS A 251 7.69 12.36 -7.21
N HIS A 252 8.12 12.79 -8.40
CA HIS A 252 9.46 13.35 -8.60
C HIS A 252 9.78 14.51 -7.64
N GLY A 253 11.06 14.58 -7.25
CA GLY A 253 11.56 15.55 -6.30
C GLY A 253 12.07 14.85 -5.05
N THR A 254 13.39 14.88 -4.87
CA THR A 254 14.08 14.22 -3.75
C THR A 254 13.60 14.66 -2.36
N GLU A 255 12.88 15.77 -2.24
CA GLU A 255 12.19 16.17 -1.01
C GLU A 255 10.96 15.31 -0.66
N PHE A 256 10.41 14.54 -1.60
CA PHE A 256 9.19 13.75 -1.44
C PHE A 256 9.42 12.24 -1.24
N HIS A 257 10.65 11.77 -1.44
CA HIS A 257 11.01 10.34 -1.31
C HIS A 257 12.50 10.09 -1.07
N ASP A 258 12.86 8.87 -0.71
CA ASP A 258 14.23 8.43 -0.44
C ASP A 258 14.75 7.35 -1.41
N HIS A 259 14.22 7.26 -2.65
CA HIS A 259 14.61 6.25 -3.64
C HIS A 259 16.09 6.23 -4.05
N GLY A 260 16.88 7.22 -3.63
CA GLY A 260 18.29 7.35 -3.96
C GLY A 260 18.54 7.84 -5.39
N LYS A 261 19.82 7.96 -5.77
CA LYS A 261 20.25 8.62 -7.02
C LYS A 261 19.78 7.92 -8.31
N SER A 262 19.38 6.67 -8.24
CA SER A 262 18.95 5.86 -9.38
C SER A 262 17.44 5.64 -9.43
N GLY A 263 16.69 6.15 -8.45
CA GLY A 263 15.25 5.93 -8.36
C GLY A 263 14.40 7.12 -8.77
N ASP A 264 15.03 8.26 -9.10
CA ASP A 264 14.35 9.46 -9.60
C ASP A 264 15.25 10.14 -10.65
N ASN A 265 14.83 10.11 -11.91
CA ASN A 265 15.51 10.77 -13.03
C ASN A 265 15.29 12.29 -13.03
N TYR A 266 14.36 12.79 -12.21
CA TYR A 266 13.98 14.19 -12.08
C TYR A 266 14.06 14.66 -10.61
N PRO A 267 15.26 14.65 -10.00
CA PRO A 267 15.46 14.87 -8.56
C PRO A 267 15.05 16.27 -8.04
N THR A 268 14.85 17.23 -8.94
CA THR A 268 14.36 18.59 -8.65
C THR A 268 12.86 18.76 -8.91
N GLY A 269 12.14 17.65 -9.14
CA GLY A 269 10.74 17.62 -9.53
C GLY A 269 10.50 17.80 -11.02
N THR A 270 9.22 17.76 -11.40
CA THR A 270 8.76 17.91 -12.78
C THR A 270 9.16 19.24 -13.40
N PRO A 271 9.90 19.24 -14.54
CA PRO A 271 10.31 20.47 -15.19
C PRO A 271 9.14 21.40 -15.54
N GLY A 272 9.17 22.62 -15.01
CA GLY A 272 8.16 23.66 -15.26
C GLY A 272 6.86 23.51 -14.48
N ILE A 273 6.70 22.48 -13.63
CA ILE A 273 5.49 22.26 -12.83
C ILE A 273 5.88 22.11 -11.36
N ASN A 274 5.42 23.03 -10.52
CA ASN A 274 5.63 22.92 -9.07
C ASN A 274 4.43 22.21 -8.43
N ILE A 275 4.61 20.96 -8.01
CA ILE A 275 3.53 20.12 -7.48
C ILE A 275 2.84 20.74 -6.25
N VAL A 276 3.60 21.39 -5.35
CA VAL A 276 3.04 22.03 -4.15
C VAL A 276 2.11 23.19 -4.53
N SER A 277 2.50 23.98 -5.54
CA SER A 277 1.68 25.06 -6.08
C SER A 277 0.43 24.49 -6.76
N GLU A 278 0.55 23.45 -7.58
CA GLU A 278 -0.59 22.82 -8.25
C GLU A 278 -1.57 22.17 -7.27
N LEU A 279 -1.08 21.49 -6.22
CA LEU A 279 -1.93 20.98 -5.14
C LEU A 279 -2.64 22.09 -4.37
N SER A 280 -1.95 23.20 -4.13
CA SER A 280 -2.54 24.36 -3.46
C SER A 280 -3.66 24.96 -4.31
N LYS A 281 -3.45 25.10 -5.63
CA LYS A 281 -4.48 25.54 -6.58
C LYS A 281 -5.67 24.57 -6.58
N LEU A 282 -5.40 23.27 -6.67
CA LEU A 282 -6.45 22.25 -6.68
C LEU A 282 -7.31 22.32 -5.42
N ARG A 283 -6.70 22.53 -4.25
CA ARG A 283 -7.43 22.66 -2.98
C ARG A 283 -8.23 23.95 -2.84
N THR A 284 -7.99 24.95 -3.68
CA THR A 284 -8.77 26.20 -3.68
C THR A 284 -9.97 26.09 -4.61
N ASN A 285 -11.15 26.51 -4.13
CA ASN A 285 -12.32 26.74 -4.98
C ASN A 285 -12.54 28.25 -5.13
N PRO A 286 -12.07 28.89 -6.21
CA PRO A 286 -12.17 30.33 -6.39
C PRO A 286 -13.60 30.84 -6.61
N TRP A 287 -14.55 29.94 -6.88
CA TRP A 287 -15.95 30.28 -7.19
C TRP A 287 -16.89 30.12 -5.99
N GLY A 288 -16.36 29.74 -4.82
CA GLY A 288 -17.16 29.37 -3.65
C GLY A 288 -17.66 27.92 -3.71
N GLY A 289 -17.90 27.31 -2.55
CA GLY A 289 -18.25 25.89 -2.41
C GLY A 289 -17.20 25.08 -1.65
N THR A 290 -17.29 23.75 -1.73
CA THR A 290 -16.39 22.83 -1.02
C THR A 290 -15.46 22.12 -1.99
N MET A 291 -14.19 21.98 -1.61
CA MET A 291 -13.20 21.18 -2.35
C MET A 291 -12.61 20.15 -1.40
N ASN A 292 -12.72 18.88 -1.77
CA ASN A 292 -12.20 17.76 -1.01
C ASN A 292 -11.18 17.02 -1.86
N VAL A 293 -9.94 16.95 -1.39
CA VAL A 293 -8.86 16.20 -2.04
C VAL A 293 -8.46 15.05 -1.12
N PHE A 294 -8.52 13.83 -1.63
CA PHE A 294 -8.21 12.59 -0.92
C PHE A 294 -7.04 11.86 -1.55
#